data_AF-A0A427B3A4-F1
#
_entry.id   AF-A0A427B3A4-F1
#
_cell.length_a   1.000
_cell.length_b   1.000
_cell.length_c   1.000
_cell.angle_alpha   90.00
_cell.angle_beta   90.00
_cell.angle_gamma   90.00
#
_symmetry.space_group_name_H-M   'P 1'
#
loop_
_entity.id
_entity.type
_entity.pdbx_description
1 polymer ?
#
loop_
_entity_poly.entity_id
_entity_poly.type
_entity_poly.pdbx_seq_one_letter_code
_entity_poly.pdbx_strand_id
1 'polypeptide(L)'
;MSVPVAYRGNTSESVADWLNKGDNAWQMISATLVGMQSMPGLVILYGSIVKKKWAVNSAFMALYAFAAVWICWVTWAYNMSFGDKLLPFWGKAKPALGQKFLIEQAELPATTHYYHDGNVETAMATPFYPMASMVYFQCVFAAITLILLAGSLLGRMNIKAWMLFVPLWLTFSYTIGAFSLWGGGFLYHWGVIDYSGGYVIHLSSGIAGFTAAYWVRRPYYLIESYVVKC
;
A
#
# COMPACT_ATOMS: atom_id res chain seq x y z
N MET A 1 26.31 19.89 8.89
CA MET A 1 26.70 18.48 9.13
C MET A 1 27.03 17.85 7.77
N SER A 2 28.30 17.57 7.46
CA SER A 2 28.73 16.77 6.29
C SER A 2 28.86 15.31 6.75
N VAL A 3 28.33 14.28 6.07
CA VAL A 3 28.59 13.90 4.67
C VAL A 3 27.36 13.26 4.00
N PRO A 4 26.80 13.92 2.99
CA PRO A 4 26.11 13.25 1.87
C PRO A 4 26.83 13.53 0.54
N VAL A 5 27.20 12.46 -0.16
CA VAL A 5 27.23 12.24 -1.63
C VAL A 5 27.15 10.72 -1.62
N ALA A 6 25.96 10.27 -1.24
CA ALA A 6 25.51 8.94 -0.87
C ALA A 6 26.55 7.79 -0.71
N TYR A 7 27.47 7.67 0.25
CA TYR A 7 27.97 8.45 1.37
C TYR A 7 29.53 8.46 1.26
N ARG A 8 30.01 8.88 0.08
CA ARG A 8 31.37 9.25 -0.35
C ARG A 8 32.49 8.21 -0.25
N GLY A 9 32.52 7.32 -1.24
CA GLY A 9 33.76 6.64 -1.64
C GLY A 9 33.71 6.11 -3.07
N ASN A 10 33.87 7.01 -4.04
CA ASN A 10 33.94 6.82 -5.51
C ASN A 10 32.61 6.61 -6.24
N THR A 11 31.99 7.72 -6.65
CA THR A 11 30.94 7.74 -7.68
C THR A 11 31.61 7.45 -9.02
N SER A 12 31.27 6.32 -9.65
CA SER A 12 31.58 6.09 -11.06
C SER A 12 30.64 6.95 -11.90
N GLU A 13 31.07 7.42 -13.07
CA GLU A 13 30.19 8.19 -14.00
C GLU A 13 28.89 7.43 -14.36
N SER A 14 28.85 6.13 -14.13
CA SER A 14 27.69 5.26 -14.34
C SER A 14 26.67 5.22 -13.20
N VAL A 15 26.93 5.84 -12.04
CA VAL A 15 26.04 5.81 -10.86
C VAL A 15 25.73 7.23 -10.41
N ALA A 16 24.45 7.55 -10.23
CA ALA A 16 24.02 8.86 -9.77
C ALA A 16 24.56 9.20 -8.38
N ASP A 17 25.03 10.43 -8.18
CA ASP A 17 25.72 10.87 -6.96
C ASP A 17 24.86 10.82 -5.68
N TRP A 18 23.54 10.80 -5.85
CA TRP A 18 22.56 10.69 -4.76
C TRP A 18 22.23 9.23 -4.38
N LEU A 19 22.67 8.23 -5.15
CA LEU A 19 22.27 6.84 -4.92
C LEU A 19 23.15 6.16 -3.87
N ASN A 20 22.54 5.72 -2.76
CA ASN A 20 23.21 4.85 -1.79
C ASN A 20 22.79 3.39 -1.97
N LYS A 21 23.76 2.51 -2.19
CA LYS A 21 23.50 1.07 -2.38
C LYS A 21 22.99 0.39 -1.09
N GLY A 22 23.43 0.85 0.08
CA GLY A 22 23.02 0.32 1.38
C GLY A 22 21.57 0.66 1.69
N ASP A 23 21.19 1.93 1.55
CA ASP A 23 19.82 2.39 1.74
C ASP A 23 18.87 1.70 0.76
N ASN A 24 19.28 1.59 -0.51
CA ASN A 24 18.50 0.88 -1.52
C ASN A 24 18.34 -0.62 -1.20
N ALA A 25 19.42 -1.29 -0.80
CA ALA A 25 19.37 -2.71 -0.44
C ALA A 25 18.47 -2.95 0.78
N TRP A 26 18.61 -2.12 1.82
CA TRP A 26 17.76 -2.20 3.01
C TRP A 26 16.29 -1.98 2.67
N GLN A 27 16.00 -0.99 1.81
CA GLN A 27 14.63 -0.70 1.37
C GLN A 27 14.01 -1.88 0.61
N MET A 28 14.75 -2.50 -0.31
CA MET A 28 14.29 -3.67 -1.06
C MET A 28 14.12 -4.91 -0.19
N ILE A 29 15.02 -5.15 0.77
CA ILE A 29 14.89 -6.24 1.75
C ILE A 29 13.65 -6.01 2.61
N SER A 30 13.48 -4.81 3.15
CA SER A 30 12.32 -4.45 3.97
C SER A 30 11.01 -4.64 3.22
N ALA A 31 10.94 -4.19 1.96
CA ALA A 31 9.79 -4.43 1.08
C ALA A 31 9.52 -5.93 0.89
N THR A 32 10.56 -6.72 0.70
CA THR A 32 10.44 -8.18 0.50
C THR A 32 9.96 -8.89 1.77
N LEU A 33 10.43 -8.48 2.95
CA LEU A 33 9.96 -9.01 4.23
C LEU A 33 8.46 -8.74 4.44
N VAL A 34 7.99 -7.53 4.13
CA VAL A 34 6.56 -7.18 4.17
C VAL A 34 5.76 -7.94 3.09
N GLY A 35 6.34 -8.10 1.90
CA GLY A 35 5.79 -8.95 0.85
C GLY A 35 5.59 -10.39 1.32
N MET A 36 6.56 -10.94 2.06
CA MET A 36 6.52 -12.30 2.61
C MET A 36 5.44 -12.48 3.68
N GLN A 37 5.17 -11.43 4.47
CA GLN A 37 4.03 -11.41 5.40
C GLN A 37 2.70 -11.56 4.64
N SER A 38 2.58 -10.95 3.45
CA SER A 38 1.40 -11.10 2.60
C SER A 38 1.33 -12.48 1.94
N MET A 39 2.32 -12.80 1.10
CA MET A 39 2.43 -14.04 0.36
C MET A 39 3.85 -14.60 0.59
N PRO A 40 4.00 -15.77 1.24
CA PRO A 40 2.95 -16.74 1.56
C PRO A 40 2.25 -16.55 2.93
N GLY A 41 2.70 -15.65 3.81
CA GLY A 41 2.30 -15.60 5.23
C GLY A 41 0.79 -15.58 5.50
N LEU A 42 0.11 -14.48 5.16
CA LEU A 42 -1.32 -14.31 5.37
C LEU A 42 -2.16 -15.26 4.50
N VAL A 43 -1.68 -15.63 3.31
CA VAL A 43 -2.35 -16.63 2.46
C VAL A 43 -2.47 -17.97 3.18
N ILE A 44 -1.38 -18.45 3.80
CA ILE A 44 -1.39 -19.69 4.59
C ILE A 44 -2.27 -19.54 5.83
N LEU A 45 -2.17 -18.41 6.53
CA LEU A 45 -2.97 -18.15 7.72
C LEU A 45 -4.48 -18.21 7.42
N TYR A 46 -4.92 -17.56 6.34
CA TYR A 46 -6.33 -17.53 5.94
C TYR A 46 -6.83 -18.83 5.34
N GLY A 47 -5.97 -19.58 4.65
CA GLY A 47 -6.29 -20.94 4.21
C GLY A 47 -6.45 -21.92 5.38
N SER A 48 -5.68 -21.74 6.45
CA SER A 48 -5.64 -22.69 7.59
C SER A 48 -6.68 -22.41 8.68
N ILE A 49 -7.05 -21.15 8.92
CA ILE A 49 -7.99 -20.79 9.99
C ILE A 49 -9.46 -21.11 9.65
N VAL A 50 -9.79 -21.19 8.36
CA VAL A 50 -11.16 -21.44 7.91
C VAL A 50 -11.47 -22.94 7.85
N LYS A 51 -12.77 -23.28 7.89
CA LYS A 51 -13.20 -24.69 7.70
C LYS A 51 -12.68 -25.21 6.35
N LYS A 52 -12.27 -26.50 6.30
CA LYS A 52 -11.68 -27.15 5.11
C LYS A 52 -12.41 -26.85 3.79
N LYS A 53 -13.74 -26.83 3.81
CA LYS A 53 -14.56 -26.53 2.62
C LYS A 53 -14.39 -25.12 2.04
N TRP A 54 -13.84 -24.17 2.81
CA TRP A 54 -13.61 -22.78 2.40
C TRP A 54 -12.12 -22.41 2.28
N ALA A 55 -11.22 -23.34 2.60
CA ALA A 55 -9.77 -23.10 2.64
C ALA A 55 -9.22 -22.59 1.30
N VAL A 56 -9.58 -23.26 0.22
CA VAL A 56 -9.11 -22.93 -1.14
C VAL A 56 -9.60 -21.55 -1.56
N ASN A 57 -10.91 -21.27 -1.44
CA ASN A 57 -11.45 -19.95 -1.79
C ASN A 57 -10.80 -18.82 -0.97
N SER A 58 -10.55 -19.05 0.32
CA SER A 58 -9.94 -18.05 1.21
C SER A 58 -8.49 -17.75 0.83
N ALA A 59 -7.71 -18.79 0.50
CA ALA A 59 -6.36 -18.62 -0.02
C ALA A 59 -6.35 -17.88 -1.37
N PHE A 60 -7.27 -18.22 -2.28
CA PHE A 60 -7.41 -17.54 -3.57
C PHE A 60 -7.83 -16.07 -3.44
N MET A 61 -8.70 -15.73 -2.48
CA MET A 61 -9.05 -14.34 -2.20
C MET A 61 -7.80 -13.53 -1.81
N ALA A 62 -6.97 -14.05 -0.92
CA ALA A 62 -5.73 -13.40 -0.49
C ALA A 62 -4.71 -13.29 -1.65
N LEU A 63 -4.51 -14.36 -2.41
CA LEU A 63 -3.61 -14.38 -3.57
C LEU A 63 -4.05 -13.40 -4.67
N TYR A 64 -5.36 -13.37 -4.96
CA TYR A 64 -5.92 -12.43 -5.92
C TYR A 64 -5.70 -10.99 -5.46
N ALA A 65 -5.96 -10.68 -4.19
CA ALA A 65 -5.75 -9.33 -3.66
C ALA A 65 -4.30 -8.90 -3.80
N PHE A 66 -3.35 -9.78 -3.47
CA PHE A 66 -1.93 -9.53 -3.68
C PHE A 66 -1.63 -9.18 -5.15
N ALA A 67 -2.02 -10.04 -6.09
CA ALA A 67 -1.73 -9.85 -7.52
C ALA A 67 -2.45 -8.64 -8.14
N ALA A 68 -3.71 -8.42 -7.79
CA ALA A 68 -4.51 -7.31 -8.32
C ALA A 68 -3.96 -5.96 -7.86
N VAL A 69 -3.49 -5.86 -6.60
CA VAL A 69 -2.88 -4.64 -6.09
C VAL A 69 -1.65 -4.27 -6.90
N TRP A 70 -0.77 -5.21 -7.25
CA TRP A 70 0.40 -4.91 -8.10
C TRP A 70 0.03 -4.20 -9.40
N ILE A 71 -0.99 -4.71 -10.10
CA ILE A 71 -1.45 -4.13 -11.37
C ILE A 71 -2.02 -2.74 -11.14
N CYS A 72 -2.95 -2.59 -10.18
CA CYS A 72 -3.59 -1.31 -9.89
C CYS A 72 -2.60 -0.25 -9.38
N TRP A 73 -1.60 -0.71 -8.61
CA TRP A 73 -0.57 0.12 -8.00
C TRP A 73 0.28 0.85 -9.03
N VAL A 74 0.84 0.10 -9.99
CA VAL A 74 1.71 0.67 -11.02
C VAL A 74 0.95 1.45 -12.09
N THR A 75 -0.34 1.18 -12.27
CA THR A 75 -1.16 1.82 -13.31
C THR A 75 -1.80 3.13 -12.87
N TRP A 76 -2.22 3.26 -11.61
CA TRP A 76 -2.76 4.54 -11.10
C TRP A 76 -2.55 4.76 -9.59
N ALA A 77 -2.65 3.72 -8.77
CA ALA A 77 -2.84 3.90 -7.33
C ALA A 77 -1.60 4.46 -6.60
N TYR A 78 -0.38 4.21 -7.11
CA TYR A 78 0.84 4.82 -6.57
C TYR A 78 0.76 6.35 -6.66
N ASN A 79 0.52 6.91 -7.85
CA ASN A 79 0.47 8.37 -8.05
C ASN A 79 -0.74 9.00 -7.34
N MET A 80 -1.84 8.26 -7.16
CA MET A 80 -2.96 8.75 -6.35
C MET A 80 -2.62 8.83 -4.86
N SER A 81 -1.65 8.03 -4.40
CA SER A 81 -1.22 7.98 -3.00
C SER A 81 -0.02 8.88 -2.71
N PHE A 82 0.91 9.04 -3.66
CA PHE A 82 2.21 9.71 -3.46
C PHE A 82 2.59 10.69 -4.56
N GLY A 83 1.72 10.92 -5.55
CA GLY A 83 1.97 11.83 -6.67
C GLY A 83 1.36 13.21 -6.47
N ASP A 84 1.08 13.90 -7.58
CA ASP A 84 0.56 15.27 -7.57
C ASP A 84 -0.81 15.36 -6.89
N LYS A 85 -0.98 16.40 -6.07
CA LYS A 85 -2.25 16.75 -5.44
C LYS A 85 -3.35 17.03 -6.47
N LEU A 86 -4.47 16.31 -6.38
CA LEU A 86 -5.72 16.63 -7.07
C LEU A 86 -6.67 17.36 -6.12
N LEU A 87 -6.90 16.75 -4.95
CA LEU A 87 -7.73 17.25 -3.85
C LEU A 87 -6.88 17.31 -2.57
N PRO A 88 -7.32 18.02 -1.51
CA PRO A 88 -6.64 18.03 -0.21
C PRO A 88 -6.30 16.65 0.37
N PHE A 89 -7.07 15.62 0.01
CA PHE A 89 -6.99 14.27 0.53
C PHE A 89 -6.73 13.21 -0.55
N TRP A 90 -6.49 13.60 -1.82
CA TRP A 90 -6.37 12.64 -2.92
C TRP A 90 -5.47 13.12 -4.05
N GLY A 91 -4.64 12.21 -4.60
CA GLY A 91 -3.73 12.49 -5.70
C GLY A 91 -4.31 12.26 -7.10
N LYS A 92 -3.62 12.76 -8.13
CA LYS A 92 -3.96 12.57 -9.55
C LYS A 92 -3.61 11.16 -10.02
N ALA A 93 -4.54 10.51 -10.71
CA ALA A 93 -4.29 9.22 -11.34
C ALA A 93 -3.30 9.34 -12.50
N LYS A 94 -2.14 8.68 -12.38
CA LYS A 94 -1.11 8.58 -13.42
C LYS A 94 -0.37 7.23 -13.32
N PRO A 95 0.10 6.66 -14.43
CA PRO A 95 0.90 5.44 -14.38
C PRO A 95 2.30 5.69 -13.83
N ALA A 96 2.76 4.79 -12.96
CA ALA A 96 4.08 4.74 -12.33
C ALA A 96 5.01 3.73 -13.05
N LEU A 97 4.93 3.66 -14.38
CA LEU A 97 5.69 2.71 -15.22
C LEU A 97 6.76 3.40 -16.09
N GLY A 98 6.82 4.73 -16.07
CA GLY A 98 7.78 5.48 -16.87
C GLY A 98 9.21 5.22 -16.40
N GLN A 99 10.11 4.88 -17.32
CA GLN A 99 11.53 4.65 -17.00
C GLN A 99 12.16 5.87 -16.31
N LYS A 100 11.89 7.09 -16.82
CA LYS A 100 12.41 8.34 -16.24
C LYS A 100 11.98 8.48 -14.78
N PHE A 101 10.67 8.32 -14.55
CA PHE A 101 10.07 8.36 -13.22
C PHE A 101 10.65 7.32 -12.25
N LEU A 102 10.91 6.10 -12.71
CA LEU A 102 11.39 5.02 -11.83
C LEU A 102 12.88 5.12 -11.45
N ILE A 103 13.69 5.76 -12.30
CA ILE A 103 15.14 5.93 -12.08
C ILE A 103 15.45 7.19 -11.26
N GLU A 104 14.55 8.17 -11.27
CA GLU A 104 14.67 9.38 -10.45
C GLU A 104 14.74 9.06 -8.95
N GLN A 105 15.32 10.00 -8.19
CA GLN A 105 15.47 9.86 -6.74
C GLN A 105 14.09 9.81 -6.07
N ALA A 106 13.96 8.99 -5.03
CA ALA A 106 12.71 8.92 -4.28
C ALA A 106 12.39 10.25 -3.58
N GLU A 107 11.11 10.60 -3.58
CA GLU A 107 10.58 11.80 -2.93
C GLU A 107 9.50 11.42 -1.90
N LEU A 108 9.48 12.12 -0.76
CA LEU A 108 8.46 11.96 0.28
C LEU A 108 7.65 13.27 0.44
N PRO A 109 6.63 13.51 -0.41
CA PRO A 109 5.93 14.79 -0.48
C PRO A 109 5.38 15.29 0.86
N ALA A 110 4.96 14.37 1.73
CA ALA A 110 4.45 14.68 3.07
C ALA A 110 5.39 15.54 3.90
N THR A 111 6.69 15.28 3.83
CA THR A 111 7.69 15.91 4.71
C THR A 111 7.93 17.40 4.44
N THR A 112 7.29 17.97 3.41
CA THR A 112 7.39 19.40 3.13
C THR A 112 6.53 20.19 4.11
N HIS A 113 7.15 21.03 4.93
CA HIS A 113 6.43 21.96 5.80
C HIS A 113 6.41 23.36 5.19
N TYR A 114 5.27 24.03 5.26
CA TYR A 114 5.08 25.39 4.79
C TYR A 114 4.78 26.31 5.98
N TYR A 115 5.41 27.47 6.00
CA TYR A 115 5.03 28.57 6.89
C TYR A 115 3.63 29.08 6.57
N HIS A 116 3.03 29.83 7.50
CA HIS A 116 1.76 30.53 7.28
C HIS A 116 1.77 31.48 6.07
N ASP A 117 2.95 31.97 5.69
CA ASP A 117 3.16 32.85 4.53
C ASP A 117 3.28 32.08 3.20
N GLY A 118 3.19 30.75 3.22
CA GLY A 118 3.31 29.88 2.04
C GLY A 118 4.75 29.54 1.63
N ASN A 119 5.75 30.08 2.33
CA ASN A 119 7.16 29.74 2.13
C ASN A 119 7.48 28.35 2.70
N VAL A 120 8.43 27.64 2.08
CA VAL A 120 8.87 26.32 2.56
C VAL A 120 9.72 26.48 3.83
N GLU A 121 9.23 25.90 4.93
CA GLU A 121 9.92 25.81 6.22
C GLU A 121 10.90 24.65 6.25
N THR A 122 10.45 23.46 5.85
CA THR A 122 11.27 22.25 5.78
C THR A 122 11.20 21.70 4.38
N ALA A 123 12.37 21.55 3.75
CA ALA A 123 12.48 20.96 2.42
C ALA A 123 12.05 19.49 2.44
N MET A 124 11.50 19.04 1.32
CA MET A 124 11.10 17.65 1.11
C MET A 124 12.26 16.69 1.37
N ALA A 125 12.00 15.65 2.15
CA ALA A 125 12.94 14.56 2.35
C ALA A 125 13.05 13.73 1.06
N THR A 126 14.28 13.57 0.59
CA THR A 126 14.64 12.78 -0.59
C THR A 126 15.52 11.61 -0.17
N PRO A 127 14.96 10.41 0.06
CA PRO A 127 15.76 9.23 0.38
C PRO A 127 16.80 8.91 -0.69
N PHE A 128 17.92 8.28 -0.32
CA PHE A 128 19.04 7.97 -1.22
C PHE A 128 18.84 6.65 -1.98
N TYR A 129 17.64 6.40 -2.50
CA TYR A 129 17.31 5.24 -3.33
C TYR A 129 16.34 5.64 -4.46
N PRO A 130 16.24 4.85 -5.55
CA PRO A 130 15.42 5.21 -6.69
C PRO A 130 13.93 5.11 -6.38
N MET A 131 13.11 5.84 -7.13
CA MET A 131 11.65 5.78 -7.07
C MET A 131 11.10 4.36 -7.26
N ALA A 132 11.75 3.52 -8.08
CA ALA A 132 11.38 2.12 -8.22
C ALA A 132 11.31 1.37 -6.88
N SER A 133 12.27 1.60 -5.98
CA SER A 133 12.30 0.99 -4.65
C SER A 133 11.20 1.53 -3.74
N MET A 134 10.85 2.81 -3.89
CA MET A 134 9.72 3.40 -3.17
C MET A 134 8.38 2.85 -3.65
N VAL A 135 8.20 2.74 -4.96
CA VAL A 135 7.01 2.16 -5.60
C VAL A 135 6.82 0.72 -5.13
N TYR A 136 7.88 -0.09 -5.13
CA TYR A 136 7.82 -1.47 -4.64
C TYR A 136 7.48 -1.55 -3.14
N PHE A 137 8.19 -0.77 -2.31
CA PHE A 137 7.96 -0.77 -0.86
C PHE A 137 6.52 -0.40 -0.51
N GLN A 138 5.96 0.62 -1.14
CA GLN A 138 4.57 1.01 -0.87
C GLN A 138 3.54 0.05 -1.49
N CYS A 139 3.89 -0.65 -2.57
CA CYS A 139 3.03 -1.66 -3.18
C CYS A 139 2.72 -2.80 -2.20
N VAL A 140 3.73 -3.28 -1.46
CA VAL A 140 3.52 -4.37 -0.50
C VAL A 140 2.71 -3.94 0.72
N PHE A 141 2.76 -2.67 1.11
CA PHE A 141 1.88 -2.08 2.15
C PHE A 141 0.43 -2.00 1.67
N ALA A 142 0.21 -1.60 0.42
CA ALA A 142 -1.11 -1.63 -0.18
C ALA A 142 -1.66 -3.07 -0.27
N ALA A 143 -0.81 -4.02 -0.66
CA ALA A 143 -1.19 -5.42 -0.81
C ALA A 143 -1.59 -6.05 0.53
N ILE A 144 -0.76 -5.88 1.57
CA ILE A 144 -1.04 -6.45 2.90
C ILE A 144 -2.34 -5.88 3.48
N THR A 145 -2.65 -4.60 3.24
CA THR A 145 -3.88 -3.96 3.74
C THR A 145 -5.14 -4.62 3.19
N LEU A 146 -5.19 -4.89 1.89
CA LEU A 146 -6.34 -5.55 1.25
C LEU A 146 -6.47 -6.99 1.71
N ILE A 147 -5.34 -7.67 1.93
CA ILE A 147 -5.34 -9.02 2.48
C ILE A 147 -5.88 -9.00 3.92
N LEU A 148 -5.41 -8.10 4.79
CA LEU A 148 -5.93 -7.96 6.16
C LEU A 148 -7.45 -7.75 6.20
N LEU A 149 -7.97 -6.92 5.31
CA LEU A 149 -9.41 -6.71 5.14
C LEU A 149 -10.12 -8.02 4.73
N ALA A 150 -9.54 -8.78 3.80
CA ALA A 150 -10.04 -10.08 3.34
C ALA A 150 -10.23 -11.07 4.49
N GLY A 151 -9.37 -11.02 5.52
CA GLY A 151 -9.45 -11.89 6.69
C GLY A 151 -10.81 -11.82 7.40
N SER A 152 -11.46 -10.66 7.38
CA SER A 152 -12.82 -10.54 7.86
C SER A 152 -13.80 -11.27 6.91
N LEU A 153 -13.67 -11.12 5.59
CA LEU A 153 -14.62 -11.59 4.57
C LEU A 153 -14.54 -13.08 4.21
N LEU A 154 -13.53 -13.76 4.76
CA LEU A 154 -13.55 -15.11 5.32
C LEU A 154 -14.83 -15.95 5.11
N GLY A 155 -14.99 -16.65 3.98
CA GLY A 155 -16.09 -17.62 3.78
C GLY A 155 -17.51 -17.03 3.70
N ARG A 156 -17.65 -15.70 3.70
CA ARG A 156 -18.94 -15.01 3.56
C ARG A 156 -19.11 -14.28 2.24
N MET A 157 -18.02 -13.91 1.56
CA MET A 157 -18.07 -13.18 0.30
C MET A 157 -17.71 -14.04 -0.92
N ASN A 158 -18.39 -13.80 -2.04
CA ASN A 158 -18.09 -14.45 -3.32
C ASN A 158 -16.81 -13.83 -3.93
N ILE A 159 -15.94 -14.67 -4.52
CA ILE A 159 -14.73 -14.24 -5.22
C ILE A 159 -15.00 -13.20 -6.32
N LYS A 160 -16.12 -13.28 -7.06
CA LYS A 160 -16.46 -12.30 -8.10
C LYS A 160 -16.69 -10.90 -7.51
N ALA A 161 -17.38 -10.82 -6.36
CA ALA A 161 -17.55 -9.58 -5.65
C ALA A 161 -16.21 -9.07 -5.10
N TRP A 162 -15.33 -9.98 -4.66
CA TRP A 162 -13.98 -9.65 -4.18
C TRP A 162 -13.11 -9.04 -5.27
N MET A 163 -13.19 -9.59 -6.49
CA MET A 163 -12.47 -9.08 -7.64
C MET A 163 -12.83 -7.65 -8.01
N LEU A 164 -14.08 -7.25 -7.78
CA LEU A 164 -14.49 -5.86 -7.95
C LEU A 164 -14.13 -5.00 -6.73
N PHE A 165 -14.30 -5.54 -5.53
CA PHE A 165 -14.07 -4.82 -4.28
C PHE A 165 -12.61 -4.40 -4.11
N VAL A 166 -11.64 -5.27 -4.41
CA VAL A 166 -10.21 -4.98 -4.24
C VAL A 166 -9.75 -3.71 -4.97
N PRO A 167 -9.91 -3.57 -6.30
CA PRO A 167 -9.47 -2.36 -7.01
C PRO A 167 -10.25 -1.13 -6.59
N LEU A 168 -11.56 -1.25 -6.30
CA LEU A 168 -12.38 -0.13 -5.84
C LEU A 168 -11.94 0.36 -4.46
N TRP A 169 -11.74 -0.55 -3.50
CA TRP A 169 -11.34 -0.18 -2.14
C TRP A 169 -9.92 0.36 -2.11
N LEU A 170 -9.00 -0.23 -2.87
CA LEU A 170 -7.65 0.32 -3.07
C LEU A 170 -7.75 1.76 -3.58
N THR A 171 -8.56 2.01 -4.60
CA THR A 171 -8.65 3.32 -5.25
C THR A 171 -9.34 4.36 -4.38
N PHE A 172 -10.47 4.04 -3.75
CA PHE A 172 -11.31 5.03 -3.06
C PHE A 172 -11.13 5.09 -1.55
N SER A 173 -10.41 4.13 -0.95
CA SER A 173 -10.16 4.12 0.50
C SER A 173 -8.66 4.18 0.77
N TYR A 174 -7.90 3.21 0.27
CA TYR A 174 -6.47 3.14 0.55
C TYR A 174 -5.71 4.36 0.04
N THR A 175 -5.87 4.74 -1.24
CA THR A 175 -5.12 5.89 -1.77
C THR A 175 -5.49 7.21 -1.10
N ILE A 176 -6.74 7.39 -0.67
CA ILE A 176 -7.16 8.58 0.09
C ILE A 176 -6.46 8.60 1.46
N GLY A 177 -6.45 7.48 2.17
CA GLY A 177 -5.75 7.36 3.46
C GLY A 177 -4.24 7.58 3.33
N ALA A 178 -3.61 6.91 2.36
CA ALA A 178 -2.19 7.03 2.08
C ALA A 178 -1.81 8.45 1.65
N PHE A 179 -2.57 9.09 0.77
CA PHE A 179 -2.31 10.47 0.39
C PHE A 179 -2.44 11.42 1.57
N SER A 180 -3.49 11.26 2.38
CA SER A 180 -3.77 12.12 3.53
C SER A 180 -2.66 12.09 4.59
N LEU A 181 -2.04 10.92 4.82
CA LEU A 181 -1.04 10.72 5.88
C LEU A 181 0.41 10.67 5.39
N TRP A 182 0.67 10.19 4.18
CA TRP A 182 2.02 9.96 3.67
C TRP A 182 2.33 10.67 2.35
N GLY A 183 1.31 11.05 1.59
CA GLY A 183 1.45 11.66 0.26
C GLY A 183 1.43 13.19 0.22
N GLY A 184 1.47 13.89 1.36
CA GLY A 184 1.35 15.36 1.40
C GLY A 184 -0.07 15.88 1.47
N GLY A 185 -1.00 15.06 1.96
CA GLY A 185 -2.33 15.49 2.33
C GLY A 185 -2.41 16.14 3.71
N PHE A 186 -3.62 16.59 4.04
CA PHE A 186 -3.87 17.45 5.18
C PHE A 186 -3.58 16.84 6.57
N LEU A 187 -3.73 15.52 6.76
CA LEU A 187 -3.56 14.89 8.08
C LEU A 187 -2.11 14.93 8.55
N TYR A 188 -1.15 14.74 7.62
CA TYR A 188 0.26 14.89 7.95
C TYR A 188 0.57 16.32 8.44
N HIS A 189 0.07 17.33 7.73
CA HIS A 189 0.27 18.74 8.10
C HIS A 189 -0.47 19.15 9.38
N TRP A 190 -1.50 18.41 9.80
CA TRP A 190 -2.14 18.59 11.10
C TRP A 190 -1.37 17.94 12.26
N GLY A 191 -0.20 17.33 11.98
CA GLY A 191 0.65 16.71 12.98
C GLY A 191 0.24 15.28 13.35
N VAL A 192 -0.56 14.61 12.52
CA VAL A 192 -0.87 13.18 12.73
C VAL A 192 0.36 12.35 12.38
N ILE A 193 0.91 11.65 13.37
CA ILE A 193 2.10 10.82 13.21
C ILE A 193 1.67 9.39 12.90
N ASP A 194 1.93 8.94 11.68
CA ASP A 194 1.79 7.53 11.26
C ASP A 194 3.10 7.02 10.63
N TYR A 195 3.94 6.38 11.46
CA TYR A 195 5.27 5.95 11.04
C TYR A 195 5.25 4.77 10.05
N SER A 196 4.50 3.71 10.36
CA SER A 196 4.52 2.44 9.61
C SER A 196 3.14 1.90 9.25
N GLY A 197 2.08 2.72 9.32
CA GLY A 197 0.76 2.37 8.81
C GLY A 197 -0.22 1.94 9.89
N GLY A 198 -0.06 2.45 11.10
CA GLY A 198 -1.04 2.26 12.17
C GLY A 198 -2.44 2.71 11.72
N TYR A 199 -2.53 3.85 11.03
CA TYR A 199 -3.78 4.37 10.50
C TYR A 199 -4.07 3.84 9.09
N VAL A 200 -3.13 4.02 8.15
CA VAL A 200 -3.35 3.69 6.72
C VAL A 200 -3.60 2.20 6.49
N ILE A 201 -2.92 1.32 7.24
CA ILE A 201 -3.03 -0.13 7.09
C ILE A 201 -4.00 -0.70 8.11
N HIS A 202 -3.64 -0.66 9.40
CA HIS A 202 -4.29 -1.48 10.42
C HIS A 202 -5.68 -0.95 10.79
N LEU A 203 -5.79 0.34 11.13
CA LEU A 203 -7.07 0.94 11.48
C LEU A 203 -8.01 0.94 10.27
N SER A 204 -7.53 1.39 9.10
CA SER A 204 -8.33 1.45 7.88
C SER A 204 -8.89 0.09 7.46
N SER A 205 -8.04 -0.95 7.37
CA SER A 205 -8.49 -2.31 7.04
C SER A 205 -9.38 -2.92 8.12
N GLY A 206 -9.11 -2.63 9.40
CA GLY A 206 -9.92 -3.09 10.53
C GLY A 206 -11.35 -2.54 10.49
N ILE A 207 -11.50 -1.22 10.33
CA ILE A 207 -12.82 -0.57 10.24
C ILE A 207 -13.55 -0.98 8.96
N ALA A 208 -12.85 -1.06 7.82
CA ALA A 208 -13.45 -1.53 6.58
C ALA A 208 -13.89 -2.99 6.68
N GLY A 209 -13.07 -3.85 7.30
CA GLY A 209 -13.40 -5.26 7.52
C GLY A 209 -14.59 -5.45 8.46
N PHE A 210 -14.66 -4.67 9.55
CA PHE A 210 -15.81 -4.65 10.46
C PHE A 210 -17.09 -4.19 9.74
N THR A 211 -17.01 -3.10 8.97
CA THR A 211 -18.15 -2.57 8.22
C THR A 211 -18.61 -3.59 7.16
N ALA A 212 -17.68 -4.15 6.40
CA ALA A 212 -18.00 -5.18 5.41
C ALA A 212 -18.57 -6.45 6.05
N ALA A 213 -18.13 -6.82 7.26
CA ALA A 213 -18.72 -7.92 8.03
C ALA A 213 -20.20 -7.73 8.32
N TYR A 214 -20.55 -6.52 8.73
CA TYR A 214 -21.90 -6.15 9.10
C TYR A 214 -22.84 -6.22 7.90
N TRP A 215 -22.43 -5.66 6.75
CA TRP A 215 -23.25 -5.64 5.53
C TRP A 215 -23.30 -7.00 4.83
N VAL A 216 -22.20 -7.75 4.79
CA VAL A 216 -22.12 -9.09 4.17
C VAL A 216 -22.55 -10.18 5.18
N ARG A 217 -23.69 -9.95 5.84
CA ARG A 217 -24.27 -10.90 6.78
C ARG A 217 -25.02 -11.99 6.03
N ARG A 218 -24.72 -13.27 6.31
CA ARG A 218 -25.58 -14.37 5.88
C ARG A 218 -26.82 -14.45 6.77
N PRO A 219 -28.04 -14.55 6.20
CA PRO A 219 -29.23 -14.93 6.97
C PRO A 219 -29.01 -16.31 7.61
N TYR A 220 -29.39 -16.46 8.88
CA TYR A 220 -29.22 -17.71 9.66
C TYR A 220 -29.81 -18.95 8.95
N TYR A 221 -30.84 -18.78 8.12
CA TYR A 221 -31.51 -19.86 7.40
C TYR A 221 -30.76 -20.42 6.18
N LEU A 222 -29.69 -19.78 5.70
CA LEU A 222 -28.93 -20.22 4.52
C LEU A 222 -27.61 -20.95 4.86
N ILE A 223 -27.40 -21.28 6.13
CA ILE A 223 -26.16 -21.96 6.59
C ILE A 223 -26.11 -23.43 6.11
N GLU A 224 -27.26 -24.06 5.85
CA GLU A 224 -27.34 -25.43 5.34
C GLU A 224 -27.59 -25.54 3.81
N SER A 225 -28.25 -24.57 3.18
CA SER A 225 -28.78 -24.75 1.82
C SER A 225 -27.75 -24.69 0.68
N TYR A 226 -26.54 -24.19 0.93
CA TYR A 226 -25.44 -24.16 -0.05
C TYR A 226 -24.30 -25.12 0.31
N VAL A 227 -24.60 -26.20 1.03
CA VAL A 227 -23.66 -27.30 1.29
C VAL A 227 -23.51 -28.23 0.07
N VAL A 228 -24.38 -28.11 -0.95
CA VAL A 228 -24.48 -29.08 -2.07
C VAL A 228 -24.19 -28.46 -3.45
N LYS A 229 -23.64 -27.24 -3.54
CA LYS A 229 -23.32 -26.62 -4.85
C LYS A 229 -21.90 -26.05 -4.92
N CYS A 230 -20.92 -26.89 -4.62
CA CYS A 230 -19.60 -26.87 -5.23
C CYS A 230 -19.29 -28.27 -5.72
#